data_AF-A0AAE1CJU4-F1
#
_entry.id   AF-A0AAE1CJU4-F1
#
_cell.length_a   1.000
_cell.length_b   1.000
_cell.length_c   1.000
_cell.angle_alpha   90.00
_cell.angle_beta   90.00
_cell.angle_gamma   90.00
#
_symmetry.space_group_name_H-M   'P 1'
#
loop_
_entity.id
_entity.type
_entity.pdbx_description
1 polymer ?
#
loop_
_entity_poly.entity_id
_entity_poly.type
_entity_poly.pdbx_seq_one_letter_code
_entity_poly.pdbx_strand_id
1 'polypeptide(L)'
;MPEILVSKLHKLVQACCCMVYARDPDLPNIPYCSLRQLETCYMPTLQAFHKSSYECACPLPCTKVEYQGQISTSSFHKRTTTGQRSRHLDLFVTGPGMGQGRWGTETQESDRLYLELRIYPDSLFTHVEEHVPTYSWSNMFGNVGGQMGLFTGASVLTLLEFLELTILVAAVLCRHGYSALRRRLSSTQGSLLPLDNGVRT
;
A
#
# COMPACT_ATOMS: atom_id res chain seq x y z
N MET A 1 1.36 6.91 -7.41
CA MET A 1 0.42 7.78 -8.15
C MET A 1 0.08 7.35 -9.60
N PRO A 2 0.86 6.51 -10.34
CA PRO A 2 0.51 6.22 -11.74
C PRO A 2 -0.68 5.25 -11.90
N GLU A 3 -0.89 4.28 -11.00
CA GLU A 3 -1.88 3.21 -11.25
C GLU A 3 -3.35 3.65 -11.22
N ILE A 4 -3.70 4.64 -10.39
CA ILE A 4 -5.08 5.14 -10.27
C ILE A 4 -5.48 5.91 -11.54
N LEU A 5 -4.58 6.76 -12.04
CA LEU A 5 -4.79 7.52 -13.28
C LEU A 5 -4.92 6.58 -14.47
N VAL A 6 -4.11 5.51 -14.50
CA VAL A 6 -4.16 4.48 -15.55
C VAL A 6 -5.51 3.78 -15.61
N SER A 7 -6.13 3.43 -14.47
CA SER A 7 -7.42 2.73 -14.49
C SER A 7 -8.58 3.58 -15.04
N LYS A 8 -8.65 4.86 -14.65
CA LYS A 8 -9.67 5.81 -15.15
C LYS A 8 -9.43 6.14 -16.61
N LEU A 9 -8.18 6.41 -16.97
CA LEU A 9 -7.78 6.69 -18.33
C LEU A 9 -8.08 5.51 -19.25
N HIS A 10 -7.81 4.27 -18.83
CA HIS A 10 -8.08 3.09 -19.64
C HIS A 10 -9.56 2.96 -19.99
N LYS A 11 -10.47 3.24 -19.04
CA LYS A 11 -11.92 3.23 -19.30
C LYS A 11 -12.37 4.38 -20.20
N LEU A 12 -11.79 5.57 -20.04
CA LEU A 12 -12.06 6.74 -20.90
C LEU A 12 -11.60 6.47 -22.34
N VAL A 13 -10.40 5.93 -22.51
CA VAL A 13 -9.83 5.54 -23.80
C VAL A 13 -10.62 4.39 -24.42
N GLN A 14 -11.08 3.41 -23.64
CA GLN A 14 -11.93 2.31 -24.15
C GLN A 14 -13.29 2.81 -24.65
N ALA A 15 -13.85 3.85 -24.03
CA ALA A 15 -15.15 4.42 -24.42
C ALA A 15 -15.06 5.37 -25.62
N CYS A 16 -14.04 6.23 -25.67
CA CYS A 16 -13.94 7.32 -26.65
C CYS A 16 -12.79 7.18 -27.66
N CYS A 17 -11.90 6.18 -27.49
CA CYS A 17 -10.75 5.89 -28.35
C CYS A 17 -9.81 7.07 -28.60
N CYS A 18 -9.75 8.03 -27.68
CA CYS A 18 -8.95 9.23 -27.81
C CYS A 18 -8.50 9.77 -26.44
N MET A 19 -7.47 10.62 -26.46
CA MET A 19 -6.88 11.25 -25.27
C MET A 19 -6.86 12.77 -25.35
N VAL A 20 -6.82 13.45 -24.21
CA VAL A 20 -6.80 14.92 -24.13
C VAL A 20 -5.39 15.42 -23.83
N TYR A 21 -4.92 16.33 -24.68
CA TYR A 21 -3.63 16.99 -24.53
C TYR A 21 -3.49 17.70 -23.18
N ALA A 22 -2.30 17.63 -22.58
CA ALA A 22 -1.92 18.20 -21.28
C ALA A 22 -2.63 17.62 -20.03
N ARG A 23 -3.61 16.73 -20.20
CA ARG A 23 -4.31 16.09 -19.07
C ARG A 23 -3.97 14.62 -18.95
N ASP A 24 -3.98 13.92 -20.07
CA ASP A 24 -3.75 12.48 -20.12
C ASP A 24 -2.28 12.21 -20.49
N PRO A 25 -1.66 11.14 -19.94
CA PRO A 25 -0.32 10.73 -20.36
C PRO A 25 -0.31 10.31 -21.83
N ASP A 26 0.79 10.58 -22.54
CA ASP A 26 0.95 10.21 -23.94
C ASP A 26 1.09 8.68 -24.08
N LEU A 27 0.08 8.04 -24.69
CA LEU A 27 0.13 6.62 -25.03
C LEU A 27 0.44 6.44 -26.52
N PRO A 28 1.34 5.50 -26.88
CA PRO A 28 1.61 5.21 -28.28
C PRO A 28 0.35 4.62 -28.96
N ASN A 29 0.07 5.07 -30.18
CA ASN A 29 -1.04 4.60 -31.05
C ASN A 29 -2.46 5.06 -30.65
N ILE A 30 -2.62 6.07 -29.80
CA ILE A 30 -3.93 6.68 -29.51
C ILE A 30 -3.90 8.15 -29.95
N PRO A 31 -4.82 8.60 -30.84
CA PRO A 31 -4.86 9.99 -31.27
C PRO A 31 -5.48 10.90 -30.20
N TYR A 32 -5.17 12.19 -30.28
CA TYR A 32 -5.87 13.19 -29.48
C TYR A 32 -7.33 13.35 -29.92
N CYS A 33 -8.22 13.59 -28.97
CA CYS A 33 -9.64 13.80 -29.26
C CYS A 33 -9.84 15.06 -30.12
N SER A 34 -10.67 14.95 -31.17
CA SER A 34 -11.20 16.12 -31.87
C SER A 34 -12.14 16.93 -30.97
N LEU A 35 -12.38 18.20 -31.32
CA LEU A 35 -13.28 19.07 -30.56
C LEU A 35 -14.69 18.47 -30.40
N ARG A 36 -15.20 17.80 -31.45
CA ARG A 36 -16.48 17.08 -31.38
C ARG A 36 -16.42 15.89 -30.42
N GLN A 37 -15.41 15.03 -30.51
CA GLN A 37 -15.27 13.87 -29.62
C GLN A 37 -15.10 14.30 -28.16
N LEU A 38 -14.44 15.44 -27.92
CA LEU A 38 -14.27 16.01 -26.60
C LEU A 38 -15.63 16.35 -25.96
N GLU A 39 -16.49 17.07 -26.69
CA GLU A 39 -17.83 17.45 -26.22
C GLU A 39 -18.82 16.28 -26.16
N THR A 40 -18.85 15.42 -27.19
CA THR A 40 -19.87 14.39 -27.30
C THR A 40 -19.57 13.13 -26.50
N CYS A 41 -18.29 12.81 -26.26
CA CYS A 41 -17.87 11.57 -25.62
C CYS A 41 -17.03 11.83 -24.37
N TYR A 42 -15.87 12.47 -24.50
CA TYR A 42 -14.88 12.48 -23.43
C TYR A 42 -15.37 13.23 -22.18
N MET A 43 -15.90 14.45 -22.34
CA MET A 43 -16.41 15.26 -21.22
C MET A 43 -17.61 14.64 -20.49
N PRO A 44 -18.69 14.19 -21.17
CA PRO A 44 -19.81 13.56 -20.46
C PRO A 44 -19.41 12.24 -19.79
N THR A 45 -18.55 11.44 -20.43
CA THR A 45 -18.04 10.19 -19.86
C THR A 45 -17.20 10.45 -18.60
N LEU A 46 -16.34 11.47 -18.65
CA LEU A 46 -15.57 11.91 -17.48
C LEU A 46 -16.47 12.39 -16.34
N GLN A 47 -17.53 13.15 -16.62
CA GLN A 47 -18.47 13.62 -15.60
C GLN A 47 -19.27 12.48 -14.99
N ALA A 48 -19.72 11.52 -15.80
CA ALA A 48 -20.36 10.30 -15.33
C ALA A 48 -19.41 9.51 -14.42
N PHE A 49 -18.12 9.51 -14.75
CA PHE A 49 -17.09 8.93 -13.90
C PHE A 49 -16.81 9.77 -12.63
N HIS A 50 -16.96 11.09 -12.64
CA HIS A 50 -16.79 11.85 -11.39
C HIS A 50 -17.96 11.61 -10.42
N LYS A 51 -19.17 11.37 -10.95
CA LYS A 51 -20.39 11.16 -10.16
C LYS A 51 -20.55 9.72 -9.66
N SER A 52 -20.07 8.74 -10.43
CA SER A 52 -20.05 7.35 -9.97
C SER A 52 -18.80 7.08 -9.14
N SER A 53 -18.99 6.76 -7.85
CA SER A 53 -17.95 6.09 -7.06
C SER A 53 -17.82 4.66 -7.57
N TYR A 54 -17.14 4.46 -8.69
CA TYR A 54 -16.71 3.12 -9.08
C TYR A 54 -15.72 2.59 -8.05
N GLU A 55 -15.93 1.36 -7.62
CA GLU A 55 -15.01 0.53 -6.86
C GLU A 55 -13.80 0.17 -7.73
N CYS A 56 -12.97 1.13 -8.07
CA CYS A 56 -11.61 0.81 -8.49
C CYS A 56 -10.86 0.39 -7.23
N ALA A 57 -10.55 -0.90 -7.11
CA ALA A 57 -9.64 -1.43 -6.09
C ALA A 57 -8.23 -0.88 -6.37
N CYS A 58 -8.00 0.37 -6.00
CA CYS A 58 -6.72 1.04 -6.07
C CYS A 58 -6.04 0.86 -4.71
N PRO A 59 -5.15 -0.13 -4.55
CA PRO A 59 -4.40 -0.25 -3.31
C PRO A 59 -3.58 1.03 -3.11
N LEU A 60 -3.46 1.46 -1.85
CA LEU A 60 -2.58 2.56 -1.53
C LEU A 60 -1.13 2.12 -1.81
N PRO A 61 -0.29 2.96 -2.44
CA PRO A 61 1.10 2.61 -2.67
C PRO A 61 1.85 2.54 -1.33
N CYS A 62 2.72 1.55 -1.19
CA CYS A 62 3.54 1.37 0.02
C CYS A 62 4.51 2.52 0.25
N THR A 63 4.96 3.18 -0.82
CA THR A 63 5.84 4.34 -0.77
C THR A 63 5.15 5.52 -1.41
N LYS A 64 4.95 6.59 -0.63
CA LYS A 64 4.44 7.87 -1.10
C LYS A 64 5.32 9.00 -0.59
N VAL A 65 5.52 10.01 -1.44
CA VAL A 65 6.10 11.28 -1.06
C VAL A 65 4.98 12.31 -1.10
N GLU A 66 4.74 12.97 0.02
CA GLU A 66 3.67 13.95 0.19
C GLU A 66 4.28 15.32 0.50
N TYR A 67 3.91 16.33 -0.28
CA TYR A 67 4.36 17.71 -0.08
C TYR A 67 3.21 18.51 0.51
N GLN A 68 3.29 18.84 1.80
CA GLN A 68 2.34 19.74 2.45
C GLN A 68 2.73 21.19 2.12
N GLY A 69 1.87 21.88 1.37
CA GLY A 69 2.07 23.28 1.01
C GLY A 69 1.27 24.20 1.93
N GLN A 70 1.89 25.27 2.42
CA GLN A 70 1.19 26.41 3.02
C GLN A 70 1.23 27.58 2.03
N ILE A 71 0.08 28.22 1.82
CA ILE A 71 -0.06 29.34 0.88
C ILE A 71 -0.20 30.63 1.69
N SER A 72 0.71 31.57 1.44
CA SER A 72 0.58 32.94 1.91
C SER A 72 0.53 33.89 0.72
N THR A 73 -0.39 34.84 0.77
CA THR A 73 -0.59 35.83 -0.30
C THR A 73 -0.39 37.22 0.26
N SER A 74 0.32 38.06 -0.47
CA SER A 74 0.48 39.48 -0.15
C SER A 74 0.13 40.34 -1.35
N SER A 75 -0.37 41.55 -1.08
CA SER A 75 -0.59 42.52 -2.14
C SER A 75 0.76 42.99 -2.68
N PHE A 76 0.88 42.95 -3.99
CA PHE A 76 2.04 43.42 -4.71
C PHE A 76 2.17 44.95 -4.59
N HIS A 77 2.94 45.41 -3.60
CA HIS A 77 3.02 46.83 -3.25
C HIS A 77 3.71 47.66 -4.34
N LYS A 78 2.97 48.58 -4.97
CA LYS A 78 3.52 49.57 -5.93
C LYS A 78 3.79 50.96 -5.37
N ARG A 79 3.42 51.27 -4.13
CA ARG A 79 3.53 52.65 -3.62
C ARG A 79 4.27 52.69 -2.29
N THR A 80 5.55 53.04 -2.33
CA THR A 80 6.19 53.69 -1.19
C THR A 80 5.63 55.13 -1.11
N THR A 81 5.35 55.62 0.10
CA THR A 81 4.85 56.99 0.38
C THR A 81 5.76 58.09 -0.19
N THR A 82 6.96 57.73 -0.63
CA THR A 82 8.01 58.61 -1.18
C THR A 82 8.08 58.64 -2.71
N GLY A 83 7.10 58.08 -3.44
CA GLY A 83 7.08 58.14 -4.91
C GLY A 83 8.22 57.37 -5.58
N GLN A 84 8.93 56.52 -4.83
CA GLN A 84 10.01 55.69 -5.36
C GLN A 84 9.43 54.34 -5.80
N ARG A 85 9.40 54.17 -7.12
CA ARG A 85 9.07 52.92 -7.81
C ARG A 85 10.08 51.85 -7.40
N SER A 86 9.62 50.66 -6.98
CA SER A 86 10.52 49.58 -6.59
C SER A 86 11.40 49.17 -7.76
N ARG A 87 12.67 49.63 -7.76
CA ARG A 87 13.63 49.50 -8.87
C ARG A 87 13.85 48.04 -9.32
N HIS A 88 13.66 47.09 -8.40
CA HIS A 88 13.77 45.65 -8.67
C HIS A 88 12.62 45.12 -9.54
N LEU A 89 11.41 45.69 -9.37
CA LEU A 89 10.23 45.27 -10.10
C LEU A 89 10.27 45.75 -11.56
N ASP A 90 10.67 47.01 -11.77
CA ASP A 90 10.85 47.53 -13.12
C ASP A 90 11.90 46.73 -13.88
N LEU A 91 12.99 46.32 -13.22
CA LEU A 91 14.06 45.53 -13.85
C LEU A 91 13.56 44.17 -14.36
N PHE A 92 12.64 43.52 -13.63
CA PHE A 92 12.09 42.22 -14.01
C PHE A 92 11.05 42.35 -15.14
N VAL A 93 10.23 43.40 -15.10
CA VAL A 93 9.21 43.68 -16.13
C VAL A 93 9.83 44.25 -17.42
N THR A 94 10.95 44.97 -17.33
CA THR A 94 11.66 45.54 -18.50
C THR A 94 12.91 44.74 -18.90
N GLY A 95 13.10 43.53 -18.34
CA GLY A 95 14.25 42.69 -18.61
C GLY A 95 14.27 42.17 -20.06
N PRO A 96 15.43 42.08 -20.72
CA PRO A 96 15.53 41.59 -22.08
C PRO A 96 15.10 40.11 -22.16
N GLY A 97 14.04 39.83 -22.92
CA GLY A 97 13.47 38.49 -23.11
C GLY A 97 11.99 38.37 -22.70
N MET A 98 11.50 39.27 -21.84
CA MET A 98 10.07 39.56 -21.76
C MET A 98 9.77 40.58 -22.85
N GLY A 99 8.83 40.26 -23.76
CA GLY A 99 8.60 41.01 -24.99
C GLY A 99 8.64 42.53 -24.75
N GLN A 100 9.35 43.24 -25.63
CA GLN A 100 9.47 44.71 -25.64
C GLN A 100 8.12 45.34 -26.06
N GLY A 101 7.06 44.99 -25.33
CA GLY A 101 5.73 45.51 -25.52
C GLY A 101 5.68 46.90 -24.91
N ARG A 102 5.36 47.88 -25.73
CA ARG A 102 4.96 49.23 -25.34
C ARG A 102 3.67 49.15 -24.51
N TRP A 103 3.73 48.63 -23.29
CA TRP A 103 2.63 48.70 -22.33
C TRP A 103 2.79 50.03 -21.60
N GLY A 104 1.92 50.97 -21.96
CA GLY A 104 2.00 52.37 -21.58
C GLY A 104 2.22 52.56 -20.08
N THR A 105 3.10 53.50 -19.75
CA THR A 105 3.46 53.94 -18.40
C THR A 105 2.33 54.64 -17.65
N GLU A 106 1.09 54.43 -18.02
CA GLU A 106 -0.03 55.18 -17.47
C GLU A 106 -1.29 54.32 -17.53
N THR A 107 -1.55 53.58 -16.46
CA THR A 107 -2.90 53.33 -15.94
C THR A 107 -2.78 52.55 -14.64
N GLN A 108 -3.56 53.00 -13.67
CA GLN A 108 -3.81 52.45 -12.33
C GLN A 108 -4.31 50.98 -12.35
N GLU A 109 -4.45 50.37 -13.52
CA GLU A 109 -4.99 49.02 -13.79
C GLU A 109 -3.90 47.96 -14.07
N SER A 110 -2.63 48.36 -14.22
CA SER A 110 -1.51 47.44 -14.47
C SER A 110 -1.14 46.54 -13.27
N ASP A 111 -1.83 46.68 -12.14
CA ASP A 111 -1.55 45.93 -10.91
C ASP A 111 -2.22 44.54 -10.92
N ARG A 112 -3.15 44.31 -11.86
CA ARG A 112 -3.91 43.06 -11.98
C ARG A 112 -3.32 42.03 -12.93
N LEU A 113 -2.27 42.39 -13.69
CA LEU A 113 -1.74 41.54 -14.76
C LEU A 113 -0.57 40.65 -14.30
N TYR A 114 0.05 40.95 -13.16
CA TYR A 114 1.26 40.27 -12.69
C TYR A 114 0.98 39.42 -11.45
N LEU A 115 1.46 38.17 -11.47
CA LEU A 115 1.46 37.26 -10.33
C LEU A 115 2.90 36.79 -10.09
N GLU A 116 3.39 37.00 -8.87
CA GLU A 116 4.66 36.42 -8.44
C GLU A 116 4.39 35.16 -7.62
N LEU A 117 4.82 34.01 -8.14
CA LEU A 117 4.74 32.72 -7.44
C LEU A 117 6.14 32.33 -6.94
N ARG A 118 6.31 32.29 -5.62
CA ARG A 118 7.54 31.79 -4.99
C ARG A 118 7.27 30.45 -4.32
N ILE A 119 7.96 29.41 -4.78
CA ILE A 119 7.90 28.07 -4.20
C ILE A 119 9.23 27.81 -3.50
N TYR A 120 9.18 27.57 -2.20
CA TYR A 120 10.35 27.23 -1.40
C TYR A 120 9.97 26.17 -0.35
N PRO A 121 10.90 25.28 0.03
CA PRO A 121 10.65 24.34 1.11
C PRO A 121 10.52 25.09 2.43
N ASP A 122 9.55 24.70 3.25
CA ASP A 122 9.32 25.32 4.57
C ASP A 122 10.47 25.02 5.55
N SER A 123 11.05 23.82 5.44
CA SER A 123 12.24 23.44 6.20
C SER A 123 13.21 22.59 5.37
N LEU A 124 14.46 22.50 5.83
CA LEU A 124 15.48 21.64 5.22
C LEU A 124 15.29 20.15 5.56
N PHE A 125 14.40 19.84 6.50
CA PHE A 125 14.18 18.49 6.99
C PHE A 125 13.05 17.79 6.24
N THR A 126 13.24 16.51 5.95
CA THR A 126 12.21 15.65 5.37
C THR A 126 11.62 14.75 6.45
N HIS A 127 10.31 14.76 6.61
CA HIS A 127 9.62 13.83 7.49
C HIS A 127 9.41 12.49 6.76
N VAL A 128 9.89 11.41 7.36
CA VAL A 128 9.75 10.04 6.83
C VAL A 128 8.92 9.24 7.83
N GLU A 129 7.74 8.79 7.40
CA GLU A 129 6.83 7.95 8.19
C GLU A 129 6.88 6.52 7.67
N GLU A 130 7.44 5.61 8.45
CA GLU A 130 7.54 4.19 8.09
C GLU A 130 6.62 3.35 8.98
N HIS A 131 5.74 2.57 8.36
CA HIS A 131 4.85 1.66 9.06
C HIS A 131 5.56 0.32 9.27
N VAL A 132 6.11 0.13 10.48
CA VAL A 132 6.75 -1.13 10.88
C VAL A 132 5.74 -2.05 11.59
N PRO A 133 5.79 -3.37 11.36
CA PRO A 133 4.91 -4.31 12.06
C PRO A 133 5.23 -4.32 13.56
N THR A 134 4.21 -4.16 14.41
CA THR A 134 4.38 -4.13 15.87
C THR A 134 4.85 -5.46 16.46
N TYR A 135 4.50 -6.58 15.82
CA TYR A 135 4.90 -7.91 16.26
C TYR A 135 5.57 -8.68 15.14
N SER A 136 6.86 -8.96 15.32
CA SER A 136 7.58 -9.96 14.56
C SER A 136 7.39 -11.36 15.17
N TRP A 137 7.63 -12.39 14.37
CA TRP A 137 7.67 -13.78 14.87
C TRP A 137 8.64 -13.95 16.04
N SER A 138 9.78 -13.27 16.01
CA SER A 138 10.75 -13.29 17.11
C SER A 138 10.18 -12.73 18.41
N ASN A 139 9.42 -11.63 18.34
CA ASN A 139 8.78 -11.03 19.51
C ASN A 139 7.66 -11.92 20.05
N MET A 140 6.89 -12.58 19.17
CA MET A 140 5.87 -13.54 19.60
C MET A 140 6.47 -14.72 20.36
N PHE A 141 7.47 -15.40 19.80
CA PHE A 141 8.11 -16.54 20.47
C PHE A 141 8.89 -16.10 21.72
N GLY A 142 9.49 -14.90 21.70
CA GLY A 142 10.14 -14.31 22.88
C GLY A 142 9.17 -14.06 24.02
N ASN A 143 7.98 -13.53 23.75
CA ASN A 143 6.96 -13.27 24.76
C ASN A 143 6.37 -14.57 25.33
N VAL A 144 6.06 -15.55 24.47
CA VAL A 144 5.54 -16.85 24.89
C VAL A 144 6.59 -17.62 25.69
N GLY A 145 7.82 -17.72 25.17
CA GLY A 145 8.93 -18.40 25.84
C GLY A 145 9.34 -17.71 27.15
N GLY A 146 9.32 -16.38 27.18
CA GLY A 146 9.62 -15.59 28.37
C GLY A 146 8.58 -15.78 29.48
N GLN A 147 7.29 -15.77 29.15
CA GLN A 147 6.25 -16.02 30.14
C GLN A 147 6.25 -17.48 30.64
N MET A 148 6.43 -18.45 29.75
CA MET A 148 6.53 -19.87 30.14
C MET A 148 7.77 -20.12 31.02
N GLY A 149 8.93 -19.58 30.63
CA GLY A 149 10.17 -19.69 31.39
C GLY A 149 10.12 -19.00 32.75
N LEU A 150 9.45 -17.85 32.85
CA LEU A 150 9.36 -17.09 34.11
C LEU A 150 8.38 -17.71 35.12
N PHE A 151 7.19 -18.14 34.67
CA PHE A 151 6.15 -18.63 35.59
C PHE A 151 6.24 -20.13 35.89
N THR A 152 6.67 -20.94 34.94
CA THR A 152 6.71 -22.41 35.10
C THR A 152 8.12 -22.97 35.16
N GLY A 153 9.15 -22.17 34.85
CA GLY A 153 10.52 -22.67 34.68
C GLY A 153 10.67 -23.63 33.50
N ALA A 154 9.65 -23.74 32.65
CA ALA A 154 9.65 -24.65 31.51
C ALA A 154 10.43 -24.03 30.35
N SER A 155 11.20 -24.87 29.69
CA SER A 155 11.96 -24.53 28.48
C SER A 155 11.61 -25.50 27.34
N VAL A 156 12.19 -25.27 26.16
CA VAL A 156 12.03 -26.22 25.04
C VAL A 156 12.55 -27.62 25.42
N LEU A 157 13.59 -27.69 26.25
CA LEU A 157 14.13 -28.97 26.74
C LEU A 157 13.13 -29.72 27.61
N THR A 158 12.40 -29.03 28.50
CA THR A 158 11.39 -29.69 29.34
C THR A 158 10.20 -30.22 28.52
N LEU A 159 9.86 -29.55 27.40
CA LEU A 159 8.84 -30.06 26.48
C LEU A 159 9.31 -31.34 25.75
N LEU A 160 10.57 -31.36 25.30
CA LEU A 160 11.14 -32.55 24.66
C LEU A 160 11.23 -33.74 25.63
N GLU A 161 11.63 -33.48 26.88
CA GLU A 161 11.67 -34.52 27.92
C GLU A 161 10.28 -35.09 28.22
N PHE A 162 9.25 -34.23 28.29
CA PHE A 162 7.87 -34.69 28.45
C PHE A 162 7.39 -35.53 27.26
N LEU A 163 7.76 -35.16 26.03
CA LEU A 163 7.46 -35.95 24.82
C LEU A 163 8.16 -37.30 24.83
N GLU A 164 9.43 -37.36 25.22
CA GLU A 164 10.17 -38.63 25.33
C GLU A 164 9.56 -39.54 26.41
N LEU A 165 9.27 -38.97 27.59
CA LEU A 165 8.63 -39.69 28.69
C LEU A 165 7.27 -40.26 28.26
N THR A 166 6.43 -39.47 27.60
CA THR A 166 5.11 -39.91 27.14
C THR A 166 5.20 -41.02 26.11
N ILE A 167 6.15 -40.97 25.18
CA ILE A 167 6.40 -42.04 24.20
C ILE A 167 6.88 -43.31 24.90
N LEU A 168 7.82 -43.20 25.84
CA LEU A 168 8.35 -44.35 26.59
C LEU A 168 7.26 -45.01 27.44
N VAL A 169 6.45 -44.23 28.14
CA VAL A 169 5.32 -44.74 28.93
C VAL A 169 4.30 -45.42 28.02
N ALA A 170 3.94 -44.81 26.89
CA ALA A 170 3.03 -45.44 25.92
C ALA A 170 3.59 -46.77 25.40
N ALA A 171 4.88 -46.84 25.08
CA ALA A 171 5.52 -48.06 24.62
C ALA A 171 5.54 -49.17 25.69
N VAL A 172 5.79 -48.81 26.96
CA VAL A 172 5.75 -49.75 28.09
C VAL A 172 4.33 -50.25 28.33
N LEU A 173 3.33 -49.36 28.33
CA LEU A 173 1.91 -49.73 28.46
C LEU A 173 1.46 -50.62 27.31
N CYS A 174 1.86 -50.33 26.08
CA CYS A 174 1.60 -51.18 24.91
C CYS A 174 2.28 -52.55 25.06
N ARG A 175 3.54 -52.62 25.50
CA ARG A 175 4.22 -53.91 25.76
C ARG A 175 3.57 -54.70 26.89
N HIS A 176 3.17 -54.04 27.96
CA HIS A 176 2.54 -54.69 29.11
C HIS A 176 1.15 -55.22 28.73
N GLY A 177 0.35 -54.43 28.03
CA GLY A 177 -0.92 -54.84 27.43
C GLY A 177 -0.76 -55.99 26.44
N TYR A 178 0.26 -55.94 25.57
CA TYR A 178 0.56 -57.02 24.61
C TYR A 178 1.02 -58.30 25.31
N SER A 179 1.79 -58.21 26.39
CA SER A 179 2.22 -59.38 27.18
C SER A 179 1.07 -60.00 27.98
N ALA A 180 0.13 -59.19 28.48
CA ALA A 180 -1.08 -59.66 29.15
C ALA A 180 -2.07 -60.29 28.15
N LEU A 181 -2.20 -59.71 26.95
CA LEU A 181 -3.00 -60.26 25.86
C LEU A 181 -2.40 -61.56 25.31
N ARG A 182 -1.07 -61.64 25.15
CA ARG A 182 -0.35 -62.84 24.72
C ARG A 182 -0.49 -64.00 25.72
N ARG A 183 -0.47 -63.72 27.04
CA ARG A 183 -0.77 -64.72 28.08
C ARG A 183 -2.22 -65.20 28.05
N ARG A 184 -3.17 -64.33 27.67
CA ARG A 184 -4.57 -64.73 27.47
C ARG A 184 -4.74 -65.59 26.22
N LEU A 185 -4.07 -65.25 25.11
CA LEU A 185 -4.06 -66.04 23.87
C LEU A 185 -3.38 -67.41 24.04
N SER A 186 -2.31 -67.52 24.84
CA SER A 186 -1.68 -68.83 25.11
C SER A 186 -2.55 -69.77 25.96
N SER A 187 -3.47 -69.22 26.77
CA SER A 187 -4.47 -70.01 27.50
C SER A 187 -5.58 -70.54 26.58
N THR A 188 -5.92 -69.79 25.52
CA THR A 188 -6.95 -70.20 24.55
C THR A 188 -6.43 -71.20 23.50
N GLN A 189 -5.12 -71.25 23.26
CA GLN A 189 -4.50 -72.22 22.32
C GLN A 189 -4.18 -73.59 22.97
N GLY A 190 -4.41 -73.74 24.27
CA GLY A 190 -4.33 -75.03 24.98
C GLY A 190 -5.65 -75.82 25.01
N SER A 191 -6.74 -75.29 24.45
CA SER A 191 -8.09 -75.88 24.53
C SER A 191 -8.77 -76.17 23.18
N LEU A 192 -8.08 -76.01 22.04
CA LEU A 192 -8.59 -76.37 20.71
C LEU A 192 -7.56 -77.19 19.93
N LEU A 193 -7.40 -78.46 20.33
CA LEU A 193 -7.31 -79.63 19.44
C LEU A 193 -7.38 -80.89 20.33
N PRO A 194 -8.44 -81.69 20.18
CA PRO A 194 -8.18 -83.05 19.72
C PRO A 194 -9.18 -83.50 18.64
N LEU A 195 -8.61 -84.17 17.62
CA LEU A 195 -9.11 -85.34 16.91
C LEU A 195 -10.63 -85.44 16.63
N ASP A 196 -11.00 -85.32 15.35
CA ASP A 196 -12.05 -86.18 14.80
C ASP A 196 -11.42 -87.09 13.73
N ASN A 197 -11.57 -88.39 13.93
CA ASN A 197 -11.05 -89.49 13.13
C ASN A 197 -12.26 -90.38 12.76
N GLY A 198 -12.49 -90.58 11.46
CA GLY A 198 -13.38 -91.60 10.90
C GLY A 198 -14.62 -91.03 10.20
N VAL A 199 -15.06 -91.44 9.02
CA VAL A 199 -15.00 -92.78 8.40
C VAL A 199 -15.10 -92.65 6.87
N ARG A 200 -14.34 -93.49 6.17
CA ARG A 200 -14.48 -93.83 4.75
C ARG A 200 -15.05 -95.25 4.68
N THR A 201 -16.32 -95.38 4.32
CA THR A 201 -16.94 -96.45 3.50
C THR A 201 -18.27 -95.91 2.99
#